data_AF-A0A1G6K015-F1
#
_entry.id   AF-A0A1G6K015-F1
#
_cell.length_a   1.000
_cell.length_b   1.000
_cell.length_c   1.000
_cell.angle_alpha   90.00
_cell.angle_beta   90.00
_cell.angle_gamma   90.00
#
_symmetry.space_group_name_H-M   'P 1'
#
loop_
_entity.id
_entity.type
_entity.pdbx_description
1 polymer ?
#
loop_
_entity_poly.entity_id
_entity_poly.type
_entity_poly.pdbx_seq_one_letter_code
_entity_poly.pdbx_strand_id
1 'polypeptide(L)'
;MLALIGFTVAGIGVSYLPRACLKPLIDRRALAVLKTSPALPLVNYVALYRSGGQSSLMSSIAELAQEVCDFSNLFQTSAFDAKSNDLGSALFGGLGVPQTRGRTGVP
;
A
#
# COMPACT_ATOMS: atom_id res chain seq x y z
N MET A 1 -2.16 5.39 -0.29
CA MET A 1 -0.69 5.22 -0.28
C MET A 1 -0.15 4.61 -1.58
N LEU A 2 -0.73 3.53 -2.11
CA LEU A 2 -0.24 2.87 -3.34
C LEU A 2 -0.04 3.83 -4.53
N ALA A 3 -0.99 4.73 -4.78
CA ALA A 3 -0.86 5.73 -5.83
C ALA A 3 0.36 6.66 -5.64
N LEU A 4 0.63 7.12 -4.41
CA LEU A 4 1.78 7.97 -4.11
C LEU A 4 3.11 7.24 -4.30
N ILE A 5 3.15 5.94 -4.00
CA ILE A 5 4.30 5.10 -4.31
C ILE A 5 4.50 5.04 -5.83
N GLY A 6 3.43 4.79 -6.59
CA GLY A 6 3.47 4.79 -8.06
C GLY A 6 3.96 6.12 -8.64
N PHE A 7 3.46 7.25 -8.13
CA PHE A 7 3.91 8.58 -8.58
C PHE A 7 5.39 8.82 -8.27
N THR A 8 5.84 8.52 -7.05
CA THR A 8 7.24 8.72 -6.66
C THR A 8 8.20 7.80 -7.41
N VAL A 9 7.84 6.55 -7.66
CA VAL A 9 8.62 5.61 -8.49
C VAL A 9 8.67 6.07 -9.95
N ALA A 10 7.59 6.66 -10.47
CA ALA A 10 7.54 7.25 -11.80
C ALA A 10 8.34 8.58 -11.91
N GLY A 11 8.96 9.05 -10.83
CA GLY A 11 9.69 10.32 -10.80
C GLY A 11 8.80 11.55 -10.67
N ILE A 12 7.52 11.36 -10.32
CA ILE A 12 6.56 12.44 -10.12
C ILE A 12 6.54 12.84 -8.64
N GLY A 13 7.34 13.85 -8.32
CA GLY A 13 7.33 14.55 -7.03
C GLY A 13 7.98 13.80 -5.86
N VAL A 14 7.79 14.35 -4.67
CA VAL A 14 8.29 13.80 -3.39
C VAL A 14 7.07 13.46 -2.52
N SER A 15 7.04 12.25 -1.98
CA SER A 15 5.97 11.84 -1.06
C SER A 15 6.55 11.36 0.27
N TYR A 16 5.78 11.60 1.33
CA TYR A 16 6.10 11.11 2.66
C TYR A 16 5.53 9.70 2.83
N LEU A 17 6.42 8.70 2.95
CA LEU A 17 6.05 7.29 2.93
C LEU A 17 6.75 6.50 4.05
N PRO A 18 6.08 5.46 4.61
CA PRO A 18 6.68 4.52 5.56
C PRO A 18 7.95 3.85 5.03
N ARG A 19 9.07 4.06 5.73
CA ARG A 19 10.38 3.57 5.32
C ARG A 19 10.49 2.04 5.33
N ALA A 20 9.85 1.37 6.29
CA ALA A 20 10.00 -0.08 6.47
C ALA A 20 9.43 -0.86 5.28
N CYS A 21 8.17 -0.59 4.91
CA CYS A 21 7.50 -1.20 3.75
C CYS A 21 8.26 -1.06 2.43
N LEU A 22 8.94 0.08 2.24
CA LEU A 22 9.54 0.47 0.96
C LEU A 22 11.03 0.12 0.86
N LYS A 23 11.58 -0.55 1.88
CA LYS A 23 12.99 -0.95 1.91
C LYS A 23 13.44 -1.68 0.63
N PRO A 24 12.67 -2.63 0.05
CA PRO A 24 13.04 -3.27 -1.21
C PRO A 24 13.17 -2.31 -2.39
N LEU A 25 12.32 -1.28 -2.47
CA LEU A 25 12.38 -0.27 -3.54
C LEU A 25 13.54 0.71 -3.35
N ILE A 26 13.90 1.01 -2.10
CA ILE A 26 15.09 1.80 -1.78
C ILE A 26 16.36 1.02 -2.11
N ASP A 27 16.40 -0.26 -1.75
CA ASP A 27 17.55 -1.14 -2.02
C ASP A 27 17.78 -1.34 -3.53
N ARG A 28 16.70 -1.40 -4.33
CA ARG A 28 16.73 -1.43 -5.80
C ARG A 28 16.99 -0.05 -6.44
N ARG A 29 17.21 1.01 -5.64
CA ARG A 29 17.37 2.41 -6.09
C ARG A 29 16.19 2.97 -6.89
N ALA A 30 15.01 2.37 -6.79
CA ALA A 30 13.78 2.91 -7.37
C ALA A 30 13.24 4.11 -6.55
N LEU A 31 13.58 4.19 -5.26
CA LEU A 31 13.27 5.32 -4.39
C LEU A 31 14.51 5.79 -3.63
N ALA A 32 14.60 7.10 -3.37
CA ALA A 32 15.65 7.70 -2.56
C ALA A 32 15.08 8.28 -1.26
N VAL A 33 15.79 8.10 -0.15
CA VAL A 33 15.40 8.69 1.14
C VAL A 33 15.89 10.12 1.22
N LEU A 34 14.95 11.07 1.24
CA LEU A 34 15.26 12.47 1.48
C LEU A 34 15.40 12.73 2.99
N LYS A 35 16.56 13.22 3.42
CA LYS A 35 16.77 13.66 4.81
C LYS A 35 16.31 15.11 4.94
N THR A 36 15.35 15.37 5.83
CA THR A 36 14.83 16.72 6.08
C THR A 36 15.31 17.22 7.44
N SER A 37 15.54 18.53 7.53
CA SER A 37 15.73 19.23 8.80
C SER A 37 14.69 20.35 8.88
N PRO A 38 13.81 20.36 9.89
CA PRO A 38 13.74 19.43 11.02
C PRO A 38 13.24 18.02 10.63
N ALA A 39 13.45 17.05 11.54
CA ALA A 39 12.94 15.69 11.36
C ALA A 39 11.41 15.72 11.33
N LEU A 40 10.82 14.93 10.43
CA LEU A 40 9.38 14.78 10.34
C LEU A 40 8.82 14.11 11.61
N PRO A 41 7.62 14.51 12.06
CA PRO A 41 6.98 13.88 13.20
C PRO A 41 6.70 12.40 12.93
N LEU A 42 6.76 11.58 13.96
CA LEU A 42 6.45 10.16 13.88
C LEU A 42 4.95 9.96 13.59
N VAL A 43 4.64 9.08 12.64
CA VAL A 43 3.26 8.70 12.33
C VAL A 43 2.91 7.42 13.09
N ASN A 44 1.97 7.53 14.02
CA ASN A 44 1.43 6.39 14.76
C ASN A 44 0.15 5.91 14.08
N TYR A 45 0.10 4.62 13.74
CA TYR A 45 -1.12 3.98 13.26
C TYR A 45 -1.97 3.57 14.47
N VAL A 46 -3.25 3.94 14.46
CA VAL A 46 -4.17 3.66 15.57
C VAL A 46 -5.45 3.02 15.04
N ALA A 47 -5.97 2.03 15.77
CA ALA A 47 -7.31 1.50 15.56
C ALA A 47 -8.29 2.32 16.40
N LEU A 48 -9.27 2.96 15.76
CA LEU A 48 -10.27 3.79 16.42
C LEU A 48 -11.64 3.10 16.35
N TYR A 49 -12.31 2.99 17.49
CA TYR A 49 -13.67 2.48 17.60
C TYR A 49 -14.53 3.41 18.47
N ARG A 50 -15.84 3.39 18.24
CA ARG A 50 -16.79 4.28 18.91
C ARG A 50 -17.06 3.81 20.34
N SER A 51 -17.00 4.71 21.33
CA SER A 51 -17.28 4.39 22.74
C SER A 51 -18.77 4.21 23.10
N GLY A 52 -19.67 4.17 22.11
CA GLY A 52 -21.12 4.20 22.31
C GLY A 52 -21.76 2.86 22.67
N GLY A 53 -20.99 1.78 22.76
CA GLY A 53 -21.46 0.49 23.24
C GLY A 53 -20.29 -0.26 23.85
N GLN A 54 -20.49 -0.77 25.07
CA GLN A 54 -19.57 -1.67 25.76
C GLN A 54 -19.51 -3.01 25.01
N SER A 55 -19.01 -3.00 23.78
CA SER A 55 -18.81 -4.21 23.00
C SER A 55 -17.41 -4.70 23.32
N SER A 56 -17.33 -5.62 24.30
CA SER A 56 -16.10 -6.37 24.60
C SER A 56 -15.49 -7.01 23.34
N LEU A 57 -16.32 -7.32 22.34
CA LEU A 57 -15.86 -7.78 21.03
C LEU A 57 -15.00 -6.73 20.31
N MET A 58 -15.39 -5.45 20.30
CA MET A 58 -14.64 -4.40 19.61
C MET A 58 -13.27 -4.15 20.26
N SER A 59 -13.19 -4.20 21.60
CA SER A 59 -11.90 -4.14 22.29
C SER A 59 -11.03 -5.35 21.95
N SER A 60 -11.58 -6.57 21.98
CA SER A 60 -10.81 -7.77 21.62
C SER A 60 -10.35 -7.77 20.16
N ILE A 61 -11.15 -7.24 19.23
CA ILE A 61 -10.72 -7.07 17.83
C ILE A 61 -9.61 -6.02 17.72
N ALA A 62 -9.70 -4.91 18.47
CA ALA A 62 -8.68 -3.88 18.47
C ALA A 62 -7.34 -4.38 19.05
N GLU A 63 -7.39 -5.17 20.14
CA GLU A 63 -6.23 -5.84 20.72
C GLU A 63 -5.60 -6.80 19.72
N LEU A 64 -6.40 -7.68 19.11
CA LEU A 64 -5.90 -8.60 18.09
C LEU A 64 -5.28 -7.85 16.90
N ALA A 65 -5.95 -6.79 16.41
CA ALA A 65 -5.43 -5.97 15.33
C ALA A 65 -4.08 -5.33 15.72
N GLN A 66 -3.94 -4.84 16.94
CA GLN A 66 -2.67 -4.30 17.44
C GLN A 66 -1.55 -5.35 17.49
N GLU A 67 -1.88 -6.60 17.83
CA GLU A 67 -0.91 -7.69 17.87
C GLU A 67 -0.46 -8.16 16.48
N VAL A 68 -1.37 -8.18 15.49
CA VAL A 68 -1.09 -8.74 14.16
C VAL A 68 -0.72 -7.69 13.09
N CYS A 69 -1.02 -6.41 13.31
CA CYS A 69 -0.75 -5.37 12.32
C CYS A 69 0.74 -5.02 12.26
N ASP A 70 1.47 -5.69 11.37
CA ASP A 70 2.82 -5.29 10.95
C ASP A 70 2.78 -4.45 9.67
N PHE A 71 3.04 -3.14 9.81
CA PHE A 71 3.21 -2.21 8.70
C PHE A 71 4.66 -2.08 8.24
N SER A 72 5.48 -3.12 8.44
CA SER A 72 6.86 -3.15 7.97
C SER A 72 6.99 -3.70 6.55
N ASN A 73 5.96 -4.38 6.04
CA ASN A 73 5.96 -5.02 4.73
C ASN A 73 4.84 -4.46 3.86
N LEU A 74 5.12 -4.20 2.58
CA LEU A 74 4.08 -3.85 1.62
C LEU A 74 3.12 -5.05 1.45
N PHE A 75 1.83 -4.79 1.62
CA PHE A 75 0.80 -5.77 1.34
C PHE A 75 0.78 -6.08 -0.16
N GLN A 76 0.98 -7.36 -0.52
CA GLN A 76 0.98 -7.88 -1.90
C GLN A 76 2.06 -7.28 -2.84
N THR A 77 3.31 -7.74 -2.66
CA THR A 77 4.51 -7.39 -3.44
C THR A 77 4.50 -7.84 -4.91
N SER A 78 3.51 -8.61 -5.37
CA SER A 78 3.53 -9.18 -6.73
C SER A 78 3.46 -8.11 -7.83
N ALA A 79 2.87 -6.94 -7.55
CA ALA A 79 2.78 -5.85 -8.52
C ALA A 79 4.09 -5.04 -8.67
N PHE A 80 4.93 -4.99 -7.63
CA PHE A 80 6.19 -4.22 -7.64
C PHE A 80 7.43 -5.07 -7.96
N ASP A 81 7.29 -6.40 -7.96
CA ASP A 81 8.31 -7.34 -8.46
C ASP A 81 8.29 -7.49 -9.99
N ALA A 82 7.28 -6.96 -10.67
CA ALA A 82 7.26 -6.87 -12.12
C ALA A 82 8.38 -5.93 -12.60
N LYS A 83 9.17 -6.38 -13.59
CA LYS A 83 10.27 -5.59 -14.19
C LYS A 83 9.80 -4.14 -14.47
N SER A 84 10.70 -3.17 -14.35
CA SER A 84 10.50 -1.72 -14.53
C SER A 84 9.52 -1.27 -15.64
N ASN A 85 9.32 -2.05 -16.70
CA ASN A 85 8.38 -1.74 -17.79
C ASN A 85 6.93 -2.23 -17.56
N ASP A 86 6.70 -3.14 -16.61
CA ASP A 86 5.39 -3.72 -16.26
C ASP A 86 4.76 -3.12 -15.00
N LEU A 87 5.44 -2.17 -14.34
CA LEU A 87 4.90 -1.52 -13.14
C LEU A 87 3.57 -0.80 -13.46
N GLY A 88 3.48 -0.18 -14.64
CA GLY A 88 2.26 0.49 -15.09
C GLY A 88 1.10 -0.48 -15.33
N SER A 89 1.35 -1.62 -15.96
CA SER A 89 0.32 -2.65 -16.21
C SER A 89 -0.09 -3.35 -14.90
N ALA A 90 0.84 -3.60 -13.99
CA ALA A 90 0.58 -4.24 -12.70
C ALA A 90 -0.18 -3.32 -11.70
N LEU A 91 0.06 -2.01 -11.75
CA LEU A 91 -0.61 -1.03 -10.88
C LEU A 91 -1.96 -0.56 -11.43
N PHE A 92 -2.10 -0.42 -12.76
CA PHE A 92 -3.30 0.15 -13.38
C PHE A 92 -4.18 -0.86 -14.14
N GLY A 93 -3.72 -2.10 -14.37
CA GLY A 93 -4.47 -3.12 -15.11
C GLY A 93 -5.77 -3.59 -14.43
N GLY A 94 -5.97 -3.30 -13.15
CA GLY A 94 -7.22 -3.56 -12.43
C GLY A 94 -8.32 -2.52 -12.63
N LEU A 95 -8.01 -1.35 -13.22
CA LEU A 95 -8.97 -0.27 -13.45
C LEU A 95 -9.45 -0.27 -14.91
N GLY A 96 -10.35 -1.20 -15.21
CA GLY A 96 -11.34 -1.07 -16.28
C GLY A 96 -10.87 -1.30 -17.72
N VAL A 97 -11.06 -2.53 -18.20
CA VAL A 97 -11.63 -2.75 -19.54
C VAL A 97 -12.92 -3.55 -19.34
N PRO A 98 -14.09 -3.08 -19.79
CA PRO A 98 -15.29 -3.88 -19.75
C PRO A 98 -15.08 -5.11 -20.64
N GLN A 99 -14.98 -6.30 -20.04
CA GLN A 99 -15.05 -7.54 -20.81
C GLN A 99 -16.46 -7.66 -21.41
N THR A 100 -16.55 -7.41 -22.71
CA THR A 100 -17.69 -7.79 -23.53
C THR A 100 -17.81 -9.31 -23.51
N ARG A 101 -18.75 -9.79 -22.69
CA ARG A 101 -19.12 -11.21 -22.55
C ARG A 101 -19.67 -11.73 -23.88
N GLY A 102 -18.80 -12.26 -24.72
CA GLY A 102 -19.15 -13.04 -25.91
C GLY A 102 -19.83 -14.34 -25.50
N ARG A 103 -21.14 -14.42 -25.71
CA ARG A 103 -22.00 -15.58 -25.45
C ARG A 103 -22.46 -16.13 -26.80
N THR A 104 -21.89 -17.26 -27.24
CA THR A 104 -22.43 -18.28 -28.17
C THR A 104 -21.31 -19.33 -28.36
N GLY A 105 -21.49 -20.65 -28.38
CA GLY A 105 -22.62 -21.56 -28.26
C GLY A 105 -22.03 -22.97 -28.08
N VAL A 106 -22.70 -23.80 -27.28
CA VAL A 106 -22.37 -25.22 -27.04
C VAL A 106 -22.96 -26.04 -28.22
N PRO A 107 -22.32 -27.16 -28.63
CA PRO A 107 -22.58 -27.88 -29.88
C PRO A 107 -23.98 -28.50 -30.02
#